data_AF-A0A173RJ08-F1
#
_entry.id   AF-A0A173RJ08-F1
#
_cell.length_a   1.000
_cell.length_b   1.000
_cell.length_c   1.000
_cell.angle_alpha   90.00
_cell.angle_beta   90.00
_cell.angle_gamma   90.00
#
_symmetry.space_group_name_H-M   'P 1'
#
loop_
_entity.id
_entity.type
_entity.pdbx_description
1 polymer ?
#
loop_
_entity_poly.entity_id
_entity_poly.type
_entity_poly.pdbx_seq_one_letter_code
_entity_poly.pdbx_strand_id
1 'polypeptide(L)'
;MLICYKQTEEKEDTEKERGDIMAENNTKELDFDRKHEEDLQRLRGLRLLDDDFMQKVFEDKACTEFLLQIILNRTDLKVLRVNGQQDIKNLQGRSVRLDILAVDAENRVYNIEIQRSDKGAGVKRARYNSSLIDANVTEPGEKYENLCESYVIFITENDIMKVGLPIYHIDRTVKETGELFGDESHIIYVNSQIKDESALGKLMHDFSCTDAKDMKYKILADRVRYFKEDEKGVATMCRAMEEMRNETARETEHAKAIKVAKGMLQSGKLSYEEIAEIAELSIDEVKALDEKVIA
;
A
#
# COMPACT_ATOMS: atom_id res chain seq x y z
N MET A 1 -62.55 37.89 -15.84
CA MET A 1 -61.25 38.24 -15.23
C MET A 1 -60.81 37.03 -14.41
N LEU A 2 -60.13 36.04 -14.99
CA LEU A 2 -59.42 34.96 -14.25
C LEU A 2 -58.70 34.00 -15.24
N ILE A 3 -57.83 34.54 -16.08
CA ILE A 3 -56.83 33.72 -16.82
C ILE A 3 -55.55 34.54 -16.84
N CYS A 4 -54.78 34.55 -15.74
CA CYS A 4 -53.42 35.10 -15.76
C CYS A 4 -52.51 34.73 -14.56
N TYR A 5 -52.77 33.65 -13.80
CA TYR A 5 -51.98 33.38 -12.57
C TYR A 5 -51.33 31.99 -12.47
N LYS A 6 -51.36 31.14 -13.51
CA LYS A 6 -50.77 29.78 -13.45
C LYS A 6 -49.45 29.58 -14.22
N GLN A 7 -49.00 30.55 -15.01
CA GLN A 7 -47.75 30.42 -15.79
C GLN A 7 -46.50 30.99 -15.10
N THR A 8 -46.67 31.63 -13.94
CA THR A 8 -45.57 32.23 -13.16
C THR A 8 -44.95 31.24 -12.18
N GLU A 9 -45.76 30.39 -11.53
CA GLU A 9 -45.28 29.41 -10.54
C GLU A 9 -44.42 28.28 -11.17
N GLU A 10 -44.84 27.70 -12.30
CA GLU A 10 -44.05 26.66 -13.00
C GLU A 10 -42.71 27.16 -13.55
N LYS A 11 -42.59 28.47 -13.86
CA LYS A 11 -41.35 29.09 -14.33
C LYS A 11 -40.40 29.43 -13.18
N GLU A 12 -40.93 29.84 -12.02
CA GLU A 12 -40.11 30.09 -10.82
C GLU A 12 -39.51 28.80 -10.24
N ASP A 13 -40.26 27.69 -10.22
CA ASP A 13 -39.76 26.40 -9.73
C ASP A 13 -38.66 25.81 -10.64
N THR A 14 -38.78 25.96 -11.97
CA THR A 14 -37.76 25.48 -12.92
C THR A 14 -36.50 26.36 -12.98
N GLU A 15 -36.60 27.66 -12.70
CA GLU A 15 -35.43 28.54 -12.56
C GLU A 15 -34.70 28.33 -11.22
N LYS A 16 -35.44 28.04 -10.15
CA LYS A 16 -34.88 27.71 -8.84
C LYS A 16 -34.18 26.35 -8.83
N GLU A 17 -34.78 25.31 -9.40
CA GLU A 17 -34.11 24.00 -9.58
C GLU A 17 -32.84 24.11 -10.45
N ARG A 18 -32.87 24.91 -11.52
CA ARG A 18 -31.66 25.19 -12.33
C ARG A 18 -30.59 25.94 -11.54
N GLY A 19 -30.98 26.90 -10.72
CA GLY A 19 -30.08 27.63 -9.83
C GLY A 19 -29.44 26.73 -8.78
N ASP A 20 -30.21 25.82 -8.19
CA ASP A 20 -29.76 24.86 -7.18
C ASP A 20 -28.80 23.82 -7.79
N ILE A 21 -29.09 23.31 -9.01
CA ILE A 21 -28.19 22.41 -9.74
C ILE A 21 -26.88 23.10 -10.14
N MET A 22 -26.94 24.36 -10.60
CA MET A 22 -25.73 25.13 -10.92
C MET A 22 -24.90 25.43 -9.67
N ALA A 23 -25.54 25.75 -8.55
CA ALA A 23 -24.88 25.97 -7.27
C ALA A 23 -24.23 24.66 -6.73
N GLU A 24 -24.92 23.52 -6.83
CA GLU A 24 -24.36 22.22 -6.47
C GLU A 24 -23.17 21.84 -7.35
N ASN A 25 -23.26 22.06 -8.66
CA ASN A 25 -22.17 21.75 -9.59
C ASN A 25 -20.94 22.63 -9.34
N ASN A 26 -21.13 23.94 -9.15
CA ASN A 26 -20.04 24.86 -8.79
C ASN A 26 -19.42 24.49 -7.43
N THR A 27 -20.22 24.04 -6.46
CA THR A 27 -19.71 23.62 -5.14
C THR A 27 -18.89 22.33 -5.24
N LYS A 28 -19.33 21.37 -6.06
CA LYS A 28 -18.57 20.14 -6.35
C LYS A 28 -17.26 20.42 -7.08
N GLU A 29 -17.28 21.35 -8.04
CA GLU A 29 -16.08 21.77 -8.80
C GLU A 29 -15.06 22.49 -7.90
N LEU A 30 -15.52 23.40 -7.04
CA LEU A 30 -14.66 24.07 -6.04
C LEU A 30 -14.07 23.09 -5.00
N ASP A 31 -14.82 22.09 -4.55
CA ASP A 31 -14.31 21.07 -3.63
C ASP A 31 -13.32 20.12 -4.33
N PHE A 32 -13.52 19.84 -5.62
CA PHE A 32 -12.58 19.08 -6.44
C PHE A 32 -11.24 19.81 -6.59
N ASP A 33 -11.26 21.09 -6.98
CA ASP A 33 -10.04 21.91 -7.14
C ASP A 33 -9.27 22.04 -5.82
N ARG A 34 -9.99 22.24 -4.72
CA ARG A 34 -9.38 22.29 -3.37
C ARG A 34 -8.73 20.96 -3.00
N LYS A 35 -9.40 19.83 -3.23
CA LYS A 35 -8.86 18.48 -3.00
C LYS A 35 -7.66 18.18 -3.88
N HIS A 36 -7.65 18.67 -5.11
CA HIS A 36 -6.54 18.53 -6.05
C HIS A 36 -5.30 19.31 -5.57
N GLU A 37 -5.48 20.56 -5.14
CA GLU A 37 -4.39 21.37 -4.56
C GLU A 37 -3.82 20.70 -3.29
N GLU A 38 -4.67 20.13 -2.43
CA GLU A 38 -4.23 19.36 -1.26
C GLU A 38 -3.40 18.13 -1.65
N ASP A 39 -3.79 17.40 -2.70
CA ASP A 39 -3.02 16.25 -3.18
C ASP A 39 -1.65 16.65 -3.71
N LEU A 40 -1.57 17.77 -4.44
CA LEU A 40 -0.28 18.32 -4.89
C LEU A 40 0.61 18.69 -3.71
N GLN A 41 0.06 19.27 -2.65
CA GLN A 41 0.83 19.57 -1.44
C GLN A 41 1.29 18.31 -0.72
N ARG A 42 0.43 17.29 -0.61
CA ARG A 42 0.79 15.99 -0.03
C ARG A 42 1.90 15.31 -0.82
N LEU A 43 1.75 15.25 -2.15
CA LEU A 43 2.73 14.66 -3.08
C LEU A 43 4.12 15.29 -2.93
N ARG A 44 4.20 16.62 -2.80
CA ARG A 44 5.47 17.32 -2.53
C ARG A 44 6.15 16.83 -1.25
N GLY A 45 5.36 16.52 -0.21
CA GLY A 45 5.85 16.05 1.09
C GLY A 45 6.25 14.58 1.17
N LEU A 46 5.93 13.75 0.18
CA LEU A 46 6.21 12.30 0.24
C LEU A 46 7.71 12.00 0.15
N ARG A 47 8.15 10.95 0.82
CA ARG A 47 9.52 10.41 0.78
C ARG A 47 9.44 8.97 0.28
N LEU A 48 10.58 8.36 -0.07
CA LEU A 48 10.58 6.91 -0.39
C LEU A 48 10.36 6.04 0.84
N LEU A 49 10.28 6.62 2.04
CA LEU A 49 9.81 5.95 3.25
C LEU A 49 8.29 5.91 3.38
N ASP A 50 7.55 6.63 2.53
CA ASP A 50 6.09 6.60 2.52
C ASP A 50 5.60 5.51 1.54
N ASP A 51 4.97 4.47 2.09
CA ASP A 51 4.66 3.20 1.41
C ASP A 51 4.02 3.38 0.02
N ASP A 52 2.97 4.21 -0.10
CA ASP A 52 2.25 4.42 -1.36
C ASP A 52 3.11 5.08 -2.45
N PHE A 53 3.96 6.04 -2.06
CA PHE A 53 4.85 6.71 -3.00
C PHE A 53 5.96 5.77 -3.46
N MET A 54 6.47 5.01 -2.51
CA MET A 54 7.56 4.09 -2.74
C MET A 54 7.16 2.98 -3.72
N GLN A 55 5.98 2.38 -3.53
CA GLN A 55 5.44 1.39 -4.45
C GLN A 55 5.46 1.90 -5.90
N LYS A 56 4.98 3.13 -6.15
CA LYS A 56 4.99 3.73 -7.51
C LYS A 56 6.38 3.99 -8.08
N VAL A 57 7.33 4.38 -7.23
CA VAL A 57 8.72 4.59 -7.65
C VAL A 57 9.36 3.28 -8.08
N PHE A 58 9.18 2.23 -7.29
CA PHE A 58 9.85 0.93 -7.46
C PHE A 58 9.05 -0.11 -8.28
N GLU A 59 7.84 0.21 -8.74
CA GLU A 59 7.26 -0.46 -9.92
C GLU A 59 8.20 -0.37 -11.14
N ASP A 60 9.09 0.63 -11.17
CA ASP A 60 10.19 0.67 -12.13
C ASP A 60 11.26 -0.38 -11.83
N LYS A 61 11.46 -1.25 -12.81
CA LYS A 61 12.41 -2.36 -12.76
C LYS A 61 13.85 -1.90 -12.50
N ALA A 62 14.29 -0.80 -13.11
CA ALA A 62 15.67 -0.33 -12.99
C ALA A 62 15.91 0.29 -11.60
N CYS A 63 14.92 1.00 -11.05
CA CYS A 63 14.97 1.48 -9.67
C CYS A 63 15.06 0.32 -8.67
N THR A 64 14.26 -0.72 -8.84
CA THR A 64 14.27 -1.90 -7.95
C THR A 64 15.55 -2.73 -8.07
N GLU A 65 16.04 -2.91 -9.29
CA GLU A 65 17.36 -3.53 -9.52
C GLU A 65 18.45 -2.76 -8.78
N PHE A 66 18.51 -1.44 -8.96
CA PHE A 66 19.49 -0.58 -8.31
C PHE A 66 19.42 -0.66 -6.76
N LEU A 67 18.21 -0.67 -6.21
CA LEU A 67 17.97 -0.84 -4.78
C LEU A 67 18.56 -2.17 -4.26
N LEU A 68 18.22 -3.28 -4.92
CA LEU A 68 18.69 -4.61 -4.53
C LEU A 68 20.21 -4.76 -4.68
N GLN A 69 20.80 -4.21 -5.74
CA GLN A 69 22.24 -4.23 -5.95
C GLN A 69 22.99 -3.54 -4.80
N ILE A 70 22.47 -2.42 -4.26
CA ILE A 70 23.06 -1.74 -3.11
C ILE A 70 22.86 -2.54 -1.83
N ILE A 71 21.64 -2.99 -1.53
CA ILE A 71 21.32 -3.69 -0.28
C ILE A 71 22.11 -5.00 -0.17
N LEU A 72 22.19 -5.77 -1.26
CA LEU A 72 22.83 -7.08 -1.30
C LEU A 72 24.31 -7.01 -1.71
N ASN A 73 24.81 -5.81 -2.04
CA ASN A 73 26.16 -5.60 -2.56
C ASN A 73 26.49 -6.53 -3.76
N ARG A 74 25.52 -6.71 -4.66
CA ARG A 74 25.59 -7.59 -5.84
C ARG A 74 25.38 -6.79 -7.13
N THR A 75 26.45 -6.29 -7.74
CA THR A 75 26.35 -5.51 -9.00
C THR A 75 25.96 -6.34 -10.22
N ASP A 76 26.03 -7.67 -10.10
CA ASP A 76 25.64 -8.65 -11.11
C ASP A 76 24.13 -8.89 -11.15
N LEU A 77 23.40 -8.56 -10.07
CA LEU A 77 21.96 -8.81 -9.95
C LEU A 77 21.18 -8.12 -11.08
N LYS A 78 20.35 -8.90 -11.77
CA LYS A 78 19.46 -8.43 -12.84
C LYS A 78 18.03 -8.77 -12.51
N VAL A 79 17.20 -7.77 -12.27
CA VAL A 79 15.77 -8.01 -12.04
C VAL A 79 15.14 -8.47 -13.35
N LEU A 80 14.17 -9.36 -13.32
CA LEU A 80 13.34 -9.75 -14.47
C LEU A 80 11.96 -9.11 -14.39
N ARG A 81 11.29 -9.29 -13.25
CA ARG A 81 9.93 -8.82 -12.97
C ARG A 81 9.89 -8.07 -11.64
N VAL A 82 9.04 -7.05 -11.58
CA VAL A 82 8.68 -6.33 -10.35
C VAL A 82 7.19 -6.10 -10.33
N ASN A 83 6.59 -6.34 -9.18
CA ASN A 83 5.20 -6.04 -8.90
C ASN A 83 5.16 -5.11 -7.68
N GLY A 84 4.75 -3.86 -7.91
CA GLY A 84 4.37 -2.96 -6.82
C GLY A 84 3.00 -3.39 -6.30
N GLN A 85 2.93 -3.64 -4.98
CA GLN A 85 1.76 -4.13 -4.27
C GLN A 85 1.24 -5.49 -4.77
N GLN A 86 1.51 -6.56 -4.02
CA GLN A 86 0.96 -7.89 -4.30
C GLN A 86 0.10 -8.40 -3.15
N ASP A 87 -1.21 -8.50 -3.39
CA ASP A 87 -2.15 -9.11 -2.46
C ASP A 87 -2.07 -10.65 -2.56
N ILE A 88 -1.46 -11.27 -1.54
CA ILE A 88 -1.46 -12.72 -1.36
C ILE A 88 -2.69 -13.10 -0.55
N LYS A 89 -3.69 -13.66 -1.24
CA LYS A 89 -4.92 -14.16 -0.62
C LYS A 89 -4.68 -15.56 -0.06
N ASN A 90 -4.88 -15.72 1.24
CA ASN A 90 -4.88 -17.02 1.88
C ASN A 90 -6.31 -17.41 2.23
N LEU A 91 -6.81 -18.53 1.68
CA LEU A 91 -8.19 -19.00 1.85
C LEU A 91 -8.49 -19.47 3.28
N GLN A 92 -7.48 -19.93 4.02
CA GLN A 92 -7.64 -20.49 5.37
C GLN A 92 -6.83 -19.73 6.44
N GLY A 93 -6.05 -18.72 6.04
CA GLY A 93 -5.12 -17.99 6.89
C GLY A 93 -5.19 -16.47 6.72
N ARG A 94 -4.18 -15.76 7.23
CA ARG A 94 -4.10 -14.31 7.05
C ARG A 94 -3.65 -14.00 5.61
N SER A 95 -4.36 -13.12 4.95
CA SER A 95 -3.86 -12.53 3.69
C SER A 95 -2.82 -11.47 4.03
N VAL A 96 -1.86 -11.26 3.13
CA VAL A 96 -0.82 -10.22 3.28
C VAL A 96 -0.70 -9.47 1.98
N ARG A 97 -0.51 -8.17 2.10
CA ARG A 97 -0.14 -7.27 1.02
C ARG A 97 1.37 -7.02 1.13
N LEU A 98 2.10 -7.44 0.11
CA LEU A 98 3.54 -7.19 0.00
C LEU A 98 3.76 -5.86 -0.69
N ASP A 99 4.70 -5.03 -0.21
CA ASP A 99 4.92 -3.70 -0.80
C ASP A 99 5.56 -3.81 -2.18
N ILE A 100 6.66 -4.56 -2.31
CA ILE A 100 7.29 -4.88 -3.61
C ILE A 100 7.69 -6.35 -3.64
N LEU A 101 7.26 -7.07 -4.67
CA LEU A 101 7.80 -8.37 -5.01
C LEU A 101 8.63 -8.27 -6.30
N ALA A 102 9.91 -8.61 -6.22
CA ALA A 102 10.80 -8.66 -7.38
C ALA A 102 11.39 -10.06 -7.56
N VAL A 103 11.69 -10.43 -8.80
CA VAL A 103 12.38 -11.68 -9.12
C VAL A 103 13.48 -11.42 -10.11
N ASP A 104 14.66 -11.99 -9.86
CA ASP A 104 15.85 -11.81 -10.69
C ASP A 104 16.00 -12.87 -11.80
N ALA A 105 17.10 -12.77 -12.54
CA ALA A 105 17.45 -13.67 -13.64
C ALA A 105 17.81 -15.10 -13.18
N GLU A 106 18.16 -15.27 -11.90
CA GLU A 106 18.43 -16.56 -11.27
C GLU A 106 17.18 -17.15 -10.59
N ASN A 107 16.00 -16.55 -10.81
CA ASN A 107 14.72 -16.90 -10.21
C ASN A 107 14.67 -16.74 -8.67
N ARG A 108 15.55 -15.90 -8.10
CA ARG A 108 15.51 -15.54 -6.69
C ARG A 108 14.42 -14.51 -6.45
N VAL A 109 13.77 -14.59 -5.29
CA VAL A 109 12.59 -13.79 -4.98
C VAL A 109 12.88 -12.81 -3.85
N TYR A 110 12.49 -11.56 -4.04
CA TYR A 110 12.73 -10.46 -3.11
C TYR A 110 11.41 -9.83 -2.73
N ASN A 111 11.03 -9.97 -1.47
CA ASN A 111 9.97 -9.17 -0.86
C ASN A 111 10.60 -8.00 -0.11
N ILE A 112 10.34 -6.78 -0.59
CA ILE A 112 10.84 -5.55 0.03
C ILE A 112 9.66 -4.87 0.71
N GLU A 113 9.82 -4.61 2.01
CA GLU A 113 8.80 -4.04 2.89
C GLU A 113 9.35 -2.73 3.48
N ILE A 114 8.55 -1.66 3.46
CA ILE A 114 8.94 -0.39 4.10
C ILE A 114 8.10 -0.15 5.32
N GLN A 115 8.76 0.19 6.42
CA GLN A 115 8.08 0.32 7.71
C GLN A 115 8.54 1.56 8.45
N ARG A 116 7.66 2.55 8.52
CA ARG A 116 7.82 3.75 9.35
C ARG A 116 7.57 3.49 10.83
N SER A 117 6.69 2.54 11.11
CA SER A 117 6.31 2.13 12.46
C SER A 117 6.95 0.80 12.81
N ASP A 118 7.64 0.75 13.95
CA ASP A 118 8.31 -0.45 14.44
C ASP A 118 7.37 -1.65 14.60
N LYS A 119 6.08 -1.40 14.86
CA LYS A 119 5.07 -2.45 14.99
C LYS A 119 4.90 -3.27 13.71
N GLY A 120 5.14 -2.65 12.55
CA GLY A 120 5.04 -3.30 11.26
C GLY A 120 6.27 -4.15 10.92
N ALA A 121 7.43 -3.90 11.53
CA ALA A 121 8.68 -4.59 11.21
C ALA A 121 9.01 -5.73 12.19
N GLY A 122 7.98 -6.38 12.75
CA GLY A 122 8.17 -7.43 13.75
C GLY A 122 8.80 -8.70 13.18
N VAL A 123 9.75 -9.30 13.91
CA VAL A 123 10.46 -10.53 13.49
C VAL A 123 9.53 -11.70 13.12
N LYS A 124 8.35 -11.81 13.76
CA LYS A 124 7.34 -12.83 13.42
C LYS A 124 6.66 -12.55 12.07
N ARG A 125 6.48 -11.28 11.70
CA ARG A 125 5.98 -10.89 10.37
C ARG A 125 7.00 -11.25 9.31
N ALA A 126 8.29 -10.98 9.54
CA ALA A 126 9.34 -11.37 8.60
C ALA A 126 9.30 -12.87 8.28
N ARG A 127 9.25 -13.72 9.33
CA ARG A 127 9.08 -15.17 9.14
C ARG A 127 7.79 -15.54 8.42
N TYR A 128 6.69 -14.87 8.74
CA TYR A 128 5.39 -15.14 8.09
C TYR A 128 5.41 -14.79 6.60
N ASN A 129 6.02 -13.66 6.24
CA ASN A 129 6.20 -13.24 4.86
C ASN A 129 7.05 -14.26 4.09
N SER A 130 8.15 -14.78 4.66
CA SER A 130 8.93 -15.86 4.04
C SER A 130 8.04 -17.06 3.70
N SER A 131 7.25 -17.54 4.66
CA SER A 131 6.35 -18.68 4.42
C SER A 131 5.29 -18.42 3.35
N LEU A 132 4.80 -17.18 3.23
CA LEU A 132 3.84 -16.82 2.20
C LEU A 132 4.47 -16.76 0.81
N ILE A 133 5.71 -16.26 0.70
CA ILE A 133 6.44 -16.27 -0.56
C ILE A 133 6.57 -17.71 -1.04
N ASP A 134 7.15 -18.58 -0.21
CA ASP A 134 7.37 -20.01 -0.54
C ASP A 134 6.07 -20.70 -0.98
N ALA A 135 4.95 -20.41 -0.31
CA ALA A 135 3.65 -20.98 -0.63
C ALA A 135 3.00 -20.45 -1.92
N ASN A 136 3.41 -19.27 -2.42
CA ASN A 136 2.78 -18.63 -3.59
C ASN A 136 3.69 -18.62 -4.83
N VAL A 137 4.98 -18.87 -4.67
CA VAL A 137 5.93 -19.04 -5.79
C VAL A 137 6.06 -20.48 -6.26
N THR A 138 5.50 -21.44 -5.53
CA THR A 138 5.48 -22.85 -5.91
C THR A 138 4.12 -23.30 -6.45
N GLU A 139 4.14 -24.22 -7.42
CA GLU A 139 2.94 -24.87 -7.91
C GLU A 139 2.59 -26.16 -7.12
N PRO A 140 1.30 -26.53 -7.03
CA PRO A 140 0.91 -27.78 -6.37
C PRO A 140 1.63 -29.00 -6.96
N GLY A 141 2.38 -29.72 -6.12
CA GLY A 141 3.11 -30.92 -6.50
C GLY A 141 4.58 -30.68 -6.86
N GLU A 142 5.06 -29.44 -6.83
CA GLU A 142 6.50 -29.17 -6.89
C GLU A 142 7.22 -29.72 -5.66
N LYS A 143 8.48 -30.09 -5.86
CA LYS A 143 9.32 -30.61 -4.79
C LYS A 143 9.98 -29.46 -4.04
N TYR A 144 10.21 -29.65 -2.73
CA TYR A 144 10.81 -28.61 -1.90
C TYR A 144 12.24 -28.23 -2.33
N GLU A 145 12.97 -29.13 -2.98
CA GLU A 145 14.31 -28.84 -3.52
C GLU A 145 14.28 -27.82 -4.67
N ASN A 146 13.10 -27.51 -5.22
CA ASN A 146 12.92 -26.50 -6.25
C ASN A 146 12.46 -25.15 -5.68
N LEU A 147 12.34 -25.01 -4.36
CA LEU A 147 12.07 -23.71 -3.75
C LEU A 147 13.15 -22.72 -4.16
N CYS A 148 12.73 -21.54 -4.60
CA CYS A 148 13.66 -20.47 -4.94
C CYS A 148 14.31 -19.90 -3.69
N GLU A 149 15.58 -19.51 -3.81
CA GLU A 149 16.23 -18.66 -2.81
C GLU A 149 15.41 -17.36 -2.62
N SER A 150 15.06 -17.05 -1.37
CA SER A 150 14.10 -16.01 -1.04
C SER A 150 14.63 -15.02 -0.01
N TYR A 151 14.28 -13.75 -0.20
CA TYR A 151 14.71 -12.64 0.62
C TYR A 151 13.50 -11.85 1.12
N VAL A 152 13.42 -11.64 2.44
CA VAL A 152 12.49 -10.67 3.04
C VAL A 152 13.30 -9.51 3.58
N ILE A 153 13.18 -8.36 2.94
CA ILE A 153 13.98 -7.15 3.20
C ILE A 153 13.07 -6.09 3.81
N PHE A 154 13.29 -5.74 5.07
CA PHE A 154 12.62 -4.60 5.71
C PHE A 154 13.52 -3.37 5.65
N ILE A 155 13.04 -2.28 5.05
CA ILE A 155 13.65 -0.94 5.17
C ILE A 155 12.87 -0.16 6.22
N THR A 156 13.50 0.17 7.33
CA THR A 156 12.81 0.71 8.51
C THR A 156 13.22 2.15 8.81
N GLU A 157 12.26 2.99 9.20
CA GLU A 157 12.52 4.40 9.57
C GLU A 157 13.37 4.51 10.84
N ASN A 158 13.22 3.55 11.77
CA ASN A 158 13.99 3.45 13.00
C ASN A 158 14.87 2.20 13.04
N ASP A 159 15.87 2.20 13.90
CA ASP A 159 16.66 1.00 14.22
C ASP A 159 15.86 0.01 15.08
N ILE A 160 15.19 -0.94 14.43
CA ILE A 160 14.36 -1.97 15.09
C ILE A 160 15.19 -2.89 15.98
N MET A 161 16.45 -3.16 15.59
CA MET A 161 17.33 -4.05 16.34
C MET A 161 18.04 -3.33 17.49
N LYS A 162 18.11 -1.99 17.45
CA LYS A 162 18.70 -1.11 18.48
C LYS A 162 20.20 -1.36 18.73
N VAL A 163 20.93 -1.77 17.70
CA VAL A 163 22.37 -2.05 17.75
C VAL A 163 23.18 -0.94 17.07
N GLY A 164 22.54 -0.07 16.28
CA GLY A 164 23.16 1.07 15.60
C GLY A 164 23.87 0.72 14.29
N LEU A 165 23.59 -0.43 13.68
CA LEU A 165 24.15 -0.80 12.37
C LEU A 165 23.24 -0.33 11.22
N PRO A 166 23.82 -0.08 10.03
CA PRO A 166 23.05 0.28 8.84
C PRO A 166 22.24 -0.89 8.26
N ILE A 167 22.69 -2.12 8.46
CA ILE A 167 22.06 -3.32 7.91
C ILE A 167 22.29 -4.53 8.83
N TYR A 168 21.30 -5.41 8.90
CA TYR A 168 21.32 -6.66 9.65
C TYR A 168 20.92 -7.81 8.73
N HIS A 169 21.74 -8.86 8.66
CA HIS A 169 21.45 -10.10 7.95
C HIS A 169 21.11 -11.17 8.98
N ILE A 170 20.01 -11.88 8.75
CA ILE A 170 19.50 -12.92 9.66
C ILE A 170 19.37 -14.20 8.86
N ASP A 171 20.28 -15.12 9.17
CA ASP A 171 20.36 -16.46 8.60
C ASP A 171 20.20 -17.52 9.70
N ARG A 172 19.76 -18.71 9.31
CA ARG A 172 19.65 -19.85 10.23
C ARG A 172 20.97 -20.59 10.31
N THR A 173 21.35 -20.98 11.53
CA THR A 173 22.58 -21.75 11.79
C THR A 173 22.26 -23.01 12.57
N VAL A 174 23.02 -24.08 12.31
CA VAL A 174 23.03 -25.29 13.15
C VAL A 174 23.70 -24.95 14.47
N LYS A 175 23.00 -25.13 15.59
CA LYS A 175 23.48 -24.68 16.91
C LYS A 175 24.71 -25.44 17.37
N GLU A 176 24.80 -26.71 17.03
CA GLU A 176 25.84 -27.64 17.48
C GLU A 176 27.16 -27.44 16.71
N THR A 177 27.10 -27.07 15.43
CA THR A 177 28.29 -26.92 14.56
C THR A 177 28.63 -25.46 14.28
N GLY A 178 27.66 -24.54 14.41
CA GLY A 178 27.78 -23.14 14.02
C GLY A 178 27.71 -22.93 12.50
N GLU A 179 27.49 -23.98 11.72
CA GLU A 179 27.40 -23.88 10.25
C GLU A 179 26.07 -23.26 9.83
N LEU A 180 26.07 -22.61 8.67
CA LEU A 180 24.84 -22.13 8.03
C LEU A 180 23.95 -23.33 7.70
N PHE A 181 22.65 -23.17 7.99
CA PHE A 181 21.67 -24.23 7.71
C PHE A 181 21.47 -24.44 6.20
N GLY A 182 21.68 -23.40 5.39
CA GLY A 182 21.70 -23.51 3.93
C GLY A 182 20.33 -23.73 3.30
N ASP A 183 19.27 -23.20 3.90
CA ASP A 183 17.89 -23.28 3.39
C ASP A 183 17.51 -22.13 2.46
N GLU A 184 18.49 -21.31 2.05
CA GLU A 184 18.32 -20.26 1.03
C GLU A 184 17.22 -19.23 1.36
N SER A 185 16.88 -19.09 2.65
CA SER A 185 15.87 -18.16 3.16
C SER A 185 16.54 -17.07 4.00
N HIS A 186 16.48 -15.84 3.51
CA HIS A 186 17.19 -14.71 4.08
C HIS A 186 16.23 -13.63 4.60
N ILE A 187 16.51 -13.09 5.78
CA ILE A 187 15.83 -11.91 6.31
C ILE A 187 16.84 -10.79 6.48
N ILE A 188 16.54 -9.62 5.95
CA ILE A 188 17.40 -8.44 6.02
C ILE A 188 16.62 -7.27 6.63
N TYR A 189 17.24 -6.56 7.57
CA TYR A 189 16.73 -5.28 8.06
C TYR A 189 17.72 -4.17 7.71
N VAL A 190 17.24 -3.15 7.02
CA VAL A 190 17.98 -1.94 6.67
C VAL A 190 17.52 -0.80 7.56
N ASN A 191 18.45 -0.18 8.26
CA ASN A 191 18.20 0.93 9.16
C ASN A 191 18.39 2.26 8.43
N SER A 192 17.30 2.95 8.10
CA SER A 192 17.36 4.20 7.33
C SER A 192 17.84 5.43 8.11
N GLN A 193 18.09 5.29 9.42
CA GLN A 193 18.69 6.37 10.22
C GLN A 193 20.17 6.57 9.90
N ILE A 194 20.86 5.53 9.41
CA ILE A 194 22.28 5.59 9.08
C ILE A 194 22.45 6.12 7.66
N LYS A 195 22.95 7.36 7.55
CA LYS A 195 23.10 8.12 6.30
C LYS A 195 24.55 8.56 6.10
N ASP A 196 25.47 7.60 6.23
CA ASP A 196 26.90 7.83 6.05
C ASP A 196 27.30 7.87 4.55
N GLU A 197 28.60 7.97 4.28
CA GLU A 197 29.13 8.07 2.92
C GLU A 197 29.17 6.74 2.14
N SER A 198 28.75 5.63 2.76
CA SER A 198 28.62 4.34 2.07
C SER A 198 27.53 4.38 1.00
N ALA A 199 27.53 3.40 0.09
CA ALA A 199 26.47 3.32 -0.91
C ALA A 199 25.07 3.16 -0.27
N LEU A 200 24.98 2.34 0.78
CA LEU A 200 23.75 2.16 1.54
C LEU A 200 23.38 3.43 2.32
N GLY A 201 24.34 4.12 2.94
CA GLY A 201 24.08 5.38 3.64
C GLY A 201 23.56 6.48 2.72
N LYS A 202 24.11 6.60 1.51
CA LYS A 202 23.60 7.50 0.45
C LYS A 202 22.22 7.11 -0.03
N LEU A 203 21.94 5.80 -0.12
CA LEU A 203 20.61 5.32 -0.48
C LEU A 203 19.59 5.69 0.61
N MET A 204 19.94 5.50 1.89
CA MET A 204 19.08 5.88 3.02
C MET A 204 18.91 7.40 3.17
N HIS A 205 19.92 8.18 2.78
CA HIS A 205 19.77 9.63 2.61
C HIS A 205 18.66 9.95 1.61
N ASP A 206 18.70 9.34 0.43
CA ASP A 206 17.73 9.54 -0.64
C ASP A 206 16.33 9.11 -0.24
N PHE A 207 16.20 8.02 0.52
CA PHE A 207 14.92 7.57 1.05
C PHE A 207 14.25 8.59 1.98
N SER A 208 15.05 9.44 2.62
CA SER A 208 14.55 10.49 3.51
C SER A 208 14.32 11.85 2.84
N CYS A 209 14.73 12.01 1.58
CA CYS A 209 14.55 13.25 0.83
C CYS A 209 13.10 13.44 0.40
N THR A 210 12.63 14.68 0.47
CA THR A 210 11.36 15.09 -0.16
C THR A 210 11.59 15.70 -1.54
N ASP A 211 12.74 16.33 -1.79
CA ASP A 211 13.07 16.97 -3.05
C ASP A 211 14.09 16.12 -3.84
N ALA A 212 13.80 15.90 -5.12
CA ALA A 212 14.67 15.14 -6.02
C ALA A 212 16.05 15.77 -6.20
N LYS A 213 16.19 17.10 -6.04
CA LYS A 213 17.48 17.79 -6.18
C LYS A 213 18.48 17.45 -5.06
N ASP A 214 17.99 17.01 -3.91
CA ASP A 214 18.82 16.72 -2.75
C ASP A 214 19.35 15.27 -2.78
N MET A 215 18.75 14.43 -3.62
CA MET A 215 19.09 13.02 -3.77
C MET A 215 20.48 12.83 -4.41
N LYS A 216 21.20 11.79 -3.97
CA LYS A 216 22.55 11.43 -4.39
C LYS A 216 22.55 10.55 -5.64
N TYR A 217 21.56 9.69 -5.78
CA TYR A 217 21.47 8.76 -6.90
C TYR A 217 20.55 9.27 -7.99
N LYS A 218 21.15 9.57 -9.15
CA LYS A 218 20.44 10.12 -10.31
C LYS A 218 19.24 9.27 -10.72
N ILE A 219 19.36 7.94 -10.71
CA ILE A 219 18.26 7.04 -11.11
C ILE A 219 17.01 7.22 -10.23
N LEU A 220 17.19 7.38 -8.92
CA LEU A 220 16.09 7.62 -7.99
C LEU A 220 15.62 9.08 -8.08
N ALA A 221 16.55 10.02 -8.18
CA ALA A 221 16.26 11.45 -8.35
C ALA A 221 15.38 11.71 -9.59
N ASP A 222 15.71 11.13 -10.74
CA ASP A 222 14.95 11.26 -11.98
C ASP A 222 13.53 10.67 -11.82
N ARG A 223 13.42 9.52 -11.15
CA ARG A 223 12.12 8.85 -10.93
C ARG A 223 11.22 9.63 -9.97
N VAL A 224 11.78 10.15 -8.87
CA VAL A 224 11.07 11.02 -7.93
C VAL A 224 10.67 12.32 -8.61
N ARG A 225 11.57 12.91 -9.40
CA ARG A 225 11.29 14.11 -10.20
C ARG A 225 10.13 13.89 -11.15
N TYR A 226 10.11 12.78 -11.87
CA TYR A 226 9.00 12.43 -12.75
C TYR A 226 7.66 12.46 -11.99
N PHE A 227 7.56 11.80 -10.84
CA PHE A 227 6.28 11.79 -10.11
C PHE A 227 5.90 13.10 -9.41
N LYS A 228 6.85 14.02 -9.20
CA LYS A 228 6.61 15.26 -8.43
C LYS A 228 6.61 16.55 -9.25
N GLU A 229 7.28 16.55 -10.40
CA GLU A 229 7.52 17.74 -11.21
C GLU A 229 7.03 17.56 -12.67
N ASP A 230 7.04 16.34 -13.22
CA ASP A 230 6.55 16.10 -14.58
C ASP A 230 5.02 16.03 -14.61
N GLU A 231 4.41 16.70 -15.59
CA GLU A 231 2.95 16.82 -15.73
C GLU A 231 2.24 15.45 -15.74
N LYS A 232 2.79 14.47 -16.46
CA LYS A 232 2.19 13.12 -16.55
C LYS A 232 2.37 12.31 -15.28
N GLY A 233 3.55 12.42 -14.66
CA GLY A 233 3.84 11.74 -13.41
C GLY A 233 2.98 12.27 -12.27
N VAL A 234 2.87 13.60 -12.16
CA VAL A 234 1.99 14.27 -11.19
C VAL A 234 0.53 13.88 -11.40
N ALA A 235 0.04 13.92 -12.64
CA ALA A 235 -1.34 13.52 -12.94
C ALA A 235 -1.63 12.06 -12.56
N THR A 236 -0.65 11.17 -12.74
CA THR A 236 -0.74 9.76 -12.34
C THR A 236 -0.86 9.63 -10.82
N MET A 237 -0.04 10.36 -10.06
CA MET A 237 -0.08 10.35 -8.60
C MET A 237 -1.36 10.97 -8.03
N CYS A 238 -1.82 12.09 -8.58
CA CYS A 238 -3.09 12.71 -8.17
C CYS A 238 -4.26 11.74 -8.37
N ARG A 239 -4.29 11.02 -9.49
CA ARG A 239 -5.32 9.99 -9.73
C ARG A 239 -5.23 8.85 -8.71
N ALA A 240 -4.03 8.34 -8.43
CA ALA A 240 -3.84 7.29 -7.43
C ALA A 240 -4.30 7.74 -6.04
N MET A 241 -4.01 8.98 -5.63
CA MET A 241 -4.49 9.55 -4.37
C MET A 241 -6.01 9.71 -4.34
N GLU A 242 -6.61 10.13 -5.46
CA GLU A 242 -8.06 10.22 -5.59
C GLU A 242 -8.74 8.85 -5.45
N GLU A 243 -8.26 7.84 -6.15
CA GLU A 243 -8.75 6.46 -6.07
C GLU A 243 -8.68 5.92 -4.64
N MET A 244 -7.55 6.12 -3.96
CA MET A 244 -7.36 5.71 -2.56
C MET A 244 -8.31 6.41 -1.59
N ARG A 245 -8.55 7.72 -1.78
CA ARG A 245 -9.55 8.46 -0.96
C ARG A 245 -10.96 7.92 -1.18
N ASN A 246 -11.32 7.63 -2.43
CA ASN A 246 -12.63 7.09 -2.78
C ASN A 246 -12.82 5.68 -2.22
N GLU A 247 -11.78 4.83 -2.26
CA GLU A 247 -11.79 3.51 -1.63
C GLU A 247 -11.93 3.62 -0.11
N THR A 248 -11.13 4.47 0.53
CA THR A 248 -11.21 4.71 1.99
C THR A 248 -12.60 5.20 2.41
N ALA A 249 -13.23 6.08 1.62
CA ALA A 249 -14.58 6.56 1.88
C ALA A 249 -15.60 5.41 1.83
N ARG A 250 -15.54 4.56 0.79
CA ARG A 250 -16.40 3.37 0.64
C ARG A 250 -16.20 2.38 1.77
N GLU A 251 -14.95 2.08 2.14
CA GLU A 251 -14.65 1.18 3.27
C GLU A 251 -15.18 1.73 4.60
N THR A 252 -15.08 3.04 4.80
CA THR A 252 -15.58 3.70 6.01
C THR A 252 -17.11 3.66 6.08
N GLU A 253 -17.79 3.90 4.97
CA GLU A 253 -19.25 3.78 4.85
C GLU A 253 -19.69 2.34 5.11
N HIS A 254 -19.05 1.37 4.47
CA HIS A 254 -19.32 -0.06 4.67
C HIS A 254 -19.08 -0.49 6.12
N ALA A 255 -18.00 -0.03 6.76
CA ALA A 255 -17.74 -0.31 8.17
C ALA A 255 -18.81 0.29 9.11
N LYS A 256 -19.35 1.48 8.78
CA LYS A 256 -20.47 2.07 9.52
C LYS A 256 -21.75 1.25 9.32
N ALA A 257 -22.06 0.86 8.09
CA ALA A 257 -23.18 -0.02 7.77
C ALA A 257 -23.12 -1.33 8.58
N ILE A 258 -21.95 -2.00 8.60
CA ILE A 258 -21.71 -3.20 9.43
C ILE A 258 -21.97 -2.91 10.91
N LYS A 259 -21.49 -1.78 11.44
CA LYS A 259 -21.68 -1.42 12.86
C LYS A 259 -23.15 -1.21 13.20
N VAL A 260 -23.91 -0.56 12.32
CA VAL A 260 -25.35 -0.36 12.46
C VAL A 260 -26.08 -1.70 12.44
N ALA A 261 -25.80 -2.54 11.44
CA ALA A 261 -26.39 -3.87 11.31
C ALA A 261 -26.14 -4.74 12.55
N LYS A 262 -24.92 -4.73 13.11
CA LYS A 262 -24.62 -5.44 14.37
C LYS A 262 -25.46 -4.95 15.55
N GLY A 263 -25.66 -3.64 15.68
CA GLY A 263 -26.52 -3.09 16.74
C GLY A 263 -27.98 -3.49 16.58
N MET A 264 -28.46 -3.59 15.35
CA MET A 264 -29.83 -4.03 15.04
C MET A 264 -30.02 -5.52 15.29
N LEU A 265 -29.06 -6.37 14.88
CA LEU A 265 -29.06 -7.81 15.17
C LEU A 265 -29.10 -8.07 16.68
N GLN A 266 -28.28 -7.36 17.46
CA GLN A 266 -28.27 -7.46 18.92
C GLN A 266 -29.61 -7.04 19.57
N SER A 267 -30.38 -6.18 18.91
CA SER A 267 -31.69 -5.79 19.42
C SER A 267 -32.74 -6.91 19.31
N GLY A 268 -32.55 -7.85 18.37
CA GLY A 268 -33.44 -8.99 18.13
C GLY A 268 -34.85 -8.63 17.64
N LYS A 269 -35.06 -7.39 17.14
CA LYS A 269 -36.39 -6.85 16.80
C LYS A 269 -36.71 -6.83 15.31
N LEU A 270 -35.71 -6.90 14.45
CA LEU A 270 -35.82 -6.70 13.01
C LEU A 270 -35.43 -7.98 12.27
N SER A 271 -36.05 -8.26 11.13
CA SER A 271 -35.67 -9.36 10.24
C SER A 271 -34.35 -9.06 9.52
N TYR A 272 -33.72 -10.09 8.95
CA TYR A 272 -32.49 -9.87 8.17
C TYR A 272 -32.71 -8.99 6.95
N GLU A 273 -33.89 -9.07 6.33
CA GLU A 273 -34.31 -8.24 5.21
C GLU A 273 -34.46 -6.77 5.63
N GLU A 274 -35.10 -6.50 6.78
CA GLU A 274 -35.24 -5.14 7.32
C GLU A 274 -33.88 -4.55 7.70
N ILE A 275 -32.98 -5.35 8.28
CA ILE A 275 -31.63 -4.90 8.64
C ILE A 275 -30.80 -4.64 7.38
N ALA A 276 -30.89 -5.50 6.36
CA ALA A 276 -30.20 -5.33 5.09
C ALA A 276 -30.63 -4.05 4.37
N GLU A 277 -31.93 -3.76 4.37
CA GLU A 277 -32.49 -2.53 3.81
C GLU A 277 -32.00 -1.28 4.57
N ILE A 278 -32.09 -1.27 5.91
CA ILE A 278 -31.73 -0.09 6.71
C ILE A 278 -30.22 0.17 6.72
N ALA A 279 -29.42 -0.89 6.77
CA ALA A 279 -27.96 -0.78 6.80
C ALA A 279 -27.34 -0.68 5.40
N GLU A 280 -28.13 -0.77 4.33
CA GLU A 280 -27.67 -0.81 2.94
C GLU A 280 -26.63 -1.93 2.68
N LEU A 281 -26.88 -3.11 3.27
CA LEU A 281 -26.07 -4.32 3.10
C LEU A 281 -26.85 -5.38 2.33
N SER A 282 -26.15 -6.37 1.78
CA SER A 282 -26.83 -7.56 1.28
C SER A 282 -27.36 -8.41 2.44
N ILE A 283 -28.45 -9.14 2.20
CA ILE A 283 -29.02 -10.08 3.19
C ILE A 283 -27.98 -11.12 3.61
N ASP A 284 -27.13 -11.58 2.70
CA ASP A 284 -26.10 -12.56 2.98
C ASP A 284 -25.00 -11.99 3.89
N GLU A 285 -24.61 -10.73 3.71
CA GLU A 285 -23.69 -10.05 4.65
C GLU A 285 -24.30 -9.95 6.05
N VAL A 286 -25.58 -9.59 6.16
CA VAL A 286 -26.26 -9.51 7.46
C VAL A 286 -26.31 -10.87 8.15
N LYS A 287 -26.64 -11.95 7.44
CA LYS A 287 -26.62 -13.32 7.97
C LYS A 287 -25.22 -13.74 8.45
N ALA A 288 -24.20 -13.47 7.65
CA ALA A 288 -22.81 -13.77 8.00
C ALA A 288 -22.32 -12.97 9.22
N LEU A 289 -22.85 -11.77 9.45
CA LEU A 289 -22.56 -10.98 10.66
C LEU A 289 -23.16 -11.61 11.91
N ASP A 290 -24.37 -12.17 11.84
CA ASP A 290 -25.04 -12.81 12.98
C ASP A 290 -24.35 -14.11 13.40
N GLU A 291 -23.94 -14.95 12.43
CA GLU A 291 -23.17 -16.17 12.69
C GLU A 291 -21.85 -15.90 13.45
N LYS A 292 -21.22 -14.74 13.21
CA LYS A 292 -20.00 -14.29 13.89
C LYS A 292 -20.24 -13.65 15.26
N VAL A 293 -21.47 -13.28 15.60
CA VAL A 293 -21.84 -12.74 16.92
C VAL A 293 -22.21 -13.88 17.89
N ILE A 294 -22.65 -15.02 17.36
CA ILE A 294 -23.05 -16.20 18.13
C ILE A 294 -21.85 -17.11 18.48
N ALA A 295 -20.72 -16.99 17.75
CA ALA A 295 -19.46 -17.71 17.99
C ALA A 295 -18.52 -16.98 18.98
#